data_AF-A0A357AZK4-F1
#
_entry.id   AF-A0A357AZK4-F1
#
_cell.length_a   1.000
_cell.length_b   1.000
_cell.length_c   1.000
_cell.angle_alpha   90.00
_cell.angle_beta   90.00
_cell.angle_gamma   90.00
#
_symmetry.space_group_name_H-M   'P 1'
#
loop_
_entity.id
_entity.type
_entity.pdbx_description
1 polymer ?
#
loop_
_entity_poly.entity_id
_entity_poly.type
_entity_poly.pdbx_seq_one_letter_code
_entity_poly.pdbx_strand_id
1 'polypeptide(L)' 'MRYAKTLQHRSPEDLLLIQRAKQLLMEKHGLSEEAAYKTLQRRSMETCAKLTETAKLVIAAFE' A
#
# COMPACT_ATOMS: atom_id res chain seq x y z
N MET A 1 30.38 -1.73 2.92
CA MET A 1 28.95 -1.33 3.00
C MET A 1 28.09 -2.42 2.38
N ARG A 2 27.36 -3.20 3.19
CA ARG A 2 26.40 -4.20 2.68
C ARG A 2 25.12 -4.11 3.51
N TYR A 3 24.09 -3.57 2.87
CA TYR A 3 22.66 -3.70 3.10
C TYR A 3 22.19 -4.16 4.49
N ALA A 4 22.34 -3.29 5.49
CA ALA A 4 21.32 -3.26 6.56
C ALA A 4 20.08 -2.60 5.95
N LYS A 5 19.30 -3.40 5.19
CA LYS A 5 17.95 -3.03 4.74
C LYS A 5 17.11 -2.91 6.01
N THR A 6 17.20 -1.71 6.59
CA THR A 6 16.41 -1.15 7.69
C THR A 6 15.18 -1.98 7.98
N LEU A 7 15.14 -2.53 9.20
CA LEU A 7 13.90 -2.85 9.91
C LEU A 7 12.86 -1.81 9.49
N GLN A 8 11.88 -2.21 8.68
CA GLN A 8 10.76 -1.36 8.31
C GLN A 8 9.92 -1.16 9.58
N HIS A 9 10.39 -0.31 10.49
CA HIS A 9 9.50 0.51 11.29
C HIS A 9 8.68 1.28 10.25
N ARG A 10 7.55 0.71 9.84
CA ARG A 10 6.53 1.49 9.14
C ARG A 10 6.18 2.59 10.12
N SER A 11 6.56 3.82 9.79
CA SER A 11 6.15 4.97 10.58
C SER A 11 4.62 4.93 10.70
N PRO A 12 4.03 5.49 11.76
CA PRO A 12 2.58 5.57 11.89
C PRO A 12 1.92 6.15 10.62
N GLU A 13 2.62 7.08 9.96
CA GLU A 13 2.24 7.63 8.66
C GLU A 13 2.18 6.59 7.53
N ASP A 14 3.13 5.67 7.44
CA ASP A 14 3.12 4.58 6.45
C ASP A 14 1.94 3.62 6.66
N LEU A 15 1.59 3.35 7.92
CA LEU A 15 0.43 2.53 8.26
C LEU A 15 -0.88 3.24 7.88
N LEU A 16 -0.97 4.56 8.15
CA LEU A 16 -2.10 5.38 7.74
C LEU A 16 -2.29 5.37 6.22
N LEU A 17 -1.20 5.48 5.46
CA LEU A 17 -1.24 5.42 3.99
C LEU A 17 -1.77 4.06 3.51
N ILE A 18 -1.29 2.95 4.07
CA ILE A 18 -1.78 1.62 3.71
C ILE A 18 -3.27 1.49 4.05
N GLN A 19 -3.69 1.97 5.21
CA GLN A 19 -5.09 1.91 5.63
C GLN A 19 -5.98 2.78 4.75
N ARG A 20 -5.54 3.99 4.40
CA ARG A 20 -6.26 4.91 3.51
C ARG A 20 -6.38 4.32 2.10
N ALA A 21 -5.30 3.74 1.57
CA ALA A 21 -5.33 3.06 0.28
C ALA A 21 -6.28 1.86 0.28
N LYS A 22 -6.32 1.07 1.37
CA LYS A 22 -7.31 0.00 1.54
C LYS A 22 -8.73 0.55 1.51
N GLN A 23 -9.03 1.59 2.28
CA GLN A 23 -10.36 2.22 2.31
C GLN A 23 -10.79 2.68 0.92
N LEU A 24 -9.92 3.39 0.19
CA LEU A 24 -10.22 3.83 -1.17
C LEU A 24 -10.47 2.65 -2.11
N LEU A 25 -9.70 1.56 -2.01
CA LEU A 25 -9.96 0.35 -2.81
C LEU A 25 -11.29 -0.30 -2.44
N MET A 26 -11.67 -0.30 -1.16
CA MET A 26 -12.97 -0.81 -0.70
C MET A 26 -14.12 0.06 -1.23
N GLU A 27 -14.02 1.39 -1.11
CA GLU A 27 -15.06 2.34 -1.53
C GLU A 27 -15.21 2.38 -3.07
N LYS A 28 -14.10 2.41 -3.82
CA LYS A 28 -14.12 2.57 -5.28
C LYS A 28 -14.45 1.27 -6.00
N HIS A 29 -13.96 0.13 -5.52
CA HIS A 29 -14.16 -1.16 -6.18
C HIS A 29 -15.17 -2.07 -5.46
N GLY A 30 -15.73 -1.66 -4.32
CA GLY A 30 -16.63 -2.50 -3.52
C GLY A 30 -15.95 -3.75 -2.96
N LEU A 31 -14.62 -3.70 -2.77
CA LEU A 31 -13.83 -4.87 -2.37
C LEU A 31 -13.90 -5.09 -0.85
N SER A 32 -13.86 -6.35 -0.42
CA SER A 32 -13.60 -6.70 0.97
C SER A 32 -12.16 -6.33 1.38
N GLU A 33 -11.90 -6.15 2.68
CA GLU A 33 -10.58 -5.73 3.16
C GLU A 33 -9.43 -6.64 2.67
N GLU A 34 -9.66 -7.95 2.65
CA GLU A 34 -8.70 -8.93 2.15
C GLU A 34 -8.40 -8.75 0.66
N ALA A 35 -9.43 -8.44 -0.14
CA ALA A 35 -9.30 -8.21 -1.57
C ALA A 35 -8.60 -6.88 -1.86
N ALA A 36 -8.88 -5.84 -1.07
CA ALA A 36 -8.15 -4.57 -1.12
C ALA A 36 -6.66 -4.78 -0.79
N TYR A 37 -6.35 -5.58 0.24
CA TYR A 37 -4.97 -5.92 0.58
C TYR A 37 -4.26 -6.73 -0.51
N LYS A 38 -4.92 -7.75 -1.08
CA LYS A 38 -4.39 -8.52 -2.21
C LYS A 38 -4.14 -7.64 -3.43
N THR A 39 -5.04 -6.69 -3.72
CA THR A 39 -4.90 -5.76 -4.84
C THR A 39 -3.68 -4.85 -4.62
N LEU A 40 -3.52 -4.31 -3.42
CA LEU A 40 -2.38 -3.48 -3.06
C LEU A 40 -1.06 -4.25 -3.13
N GLN A 41 -1.05 -5.48 -2.60
CA GLN A 41 0.10 -6.38 -2.66
C GLN A 41 0.47 -6.74 -4.11
N ARG A 42 -0.53 -7.08 -4.94
CA ARG A 42 -0.32 -7.41 -6.36
C ARG A 42 0.28 -6.23 -7.11
N ARG A 43 -0.28 -5.02 -6.95
CA ARG A 43 0.28 -3.80 -7.56
C ARG A 43 1.72 -3.53 -7.13
N SER A 44 2.05 -3.79 -5.86
CA SER A 44 3.42 -3.67 -5.34
C SER A 44 4.38 -4.66 -6.00
N MET A 45 3.94 -5.89 -6.25
CA MET A 45 4.73 -6.89 -7.00
C MET A 45 4.89 -6.50 -8.47
N GLU A 46 3.84 -6.01 -9.12
CA GLU A 46 3.86 -5.59 -10.54
C GLU A 46 4.79 -4.39 -10.78
N THR A 47 4.83 -3.46 -9.82
CA THR A 47 5.66 -2.24 -9.91
C THR A 47 7.06 -2.40 -9.31
N CYS A 48 7.37 -3.56 -8.71
CA CYS A 48 8.57 -3.78 -7.89
C CYS A 48 8.81 -2.68 -6.84
N ALA A 49 7.74 -2.00 -6.39
CA ALA A 49 7.78 -0.92 -5.43
C ALA A 49 7.41 -1.43 -4.03
N LYS A 50 7.74 -0.66 -2.99
CA LYS A 50 7.28 -0.99 -1.63
C LYS A 50 5.76 -0.88 -1.54
N LEU A 51 5.16 -1.64 -0.62
CA LEU A 51 3.72 -1.59 -0.36
C LEU A 51 3.26 -0.16 0.02
N THR A 52 4.08 0.59 0.77
CA THR A 52 3.79 1.97 1.17
C THR A 52 3.86 2.95 0.00
N GLU A 53 4.83 2.80 -0.89
CA GLU A 53 4.92 3.57 -2.14
C GLU A 53 3.73 3.27 -3.05
N THR A 54 3.33 2.00 -3.14
CA THR A 54 2.12 1.59 -3.87
C THR A 54 0.85 2.19 -3.25
N ALA A 55 0.75 2.24 -1.92
CA ALA A 55 -0.37 2.87 -1.23
C ALA A 55 -0.48 4.36 -1.54
N LYS A 56 0.65 5.08 -1.56
CA LYS A 56 0.69 6.49 -1.99
C LYS A 56 0.19 6.67 -3.42
N LEU A 57 0.62 5.82 -4.35
CA LEU A 57 0.17 5.87 -5.74
C LEU A 57 -1.32 5.57 -5.88
N VAL A 58 -1.83 4.61 -5.12
CA VAL A 58 -3.28 4.29 -5.08
C VAL A 58 -4.06 5.49 -4.56
N ILE A 59 -3.63 6.11 -3.46
CA ILE A 59 -4.28 7.31 -2.93
C ILE A 59 -4.27 8.42 -3.99
N ALA A 60 -3.11 8.73 -4.58
CA ALA A 60 -3.00 9.76 -5.61
C ALA A 60 -3.80 9.46 -6.89
N ALA A 61 -4.12 8.19 -7.17
CA ALA A 61 -4.93 7.80 -8.32
C ALA A 61 -6.45 7.80 -8.05
N PHE A 62 -6.87 7.81 -6.79
CA PHE A 62 -8.28 7.70 -6.39
C PHE A 62 -8.81 8.89 -5.56
N GLU A 63 -7.93 9.78 -5.10
CA GLU A 63 -8.21 11.16 -4.66
C GLU A 63 -8.64 12.03 -5.85
#